data_AF-A0AAV2WES6-F1
#
_entry.id   AF-A0AAV2WES6-F1
#
_cell.length_a   1.000
_cell.length_b   1.000
_cell.length_c   1.000
_cell.angle_alpha   90.00
_cell.angle_beta   90.00
_cell.angle_gamma   90.00
#
_symmetry.space_group_name_H-M   'P 1'
#
loop_
_entity.id
_entity.type
_entity.pdbx_description
1 polymer ?
#
loop_
_entity_poly.entity_id
_entity_poly.type
_entity_poly.pdbx_seq_one_letter_code
_entity_poly.pdbx_strand_id
1 'polypeptide(L)'
;MLHLGQDDLPLPVAHEIAPDALIGRSTHDAEQVARALDEDVDYFCVGPCWPTPTKPGRPAPGLDLVRHTASLAPTKPWFAIGGIDAERLPEVLDAGATRIVVVRAITEAEDPQAAALTLKAALKAALRA
;
A
#
# COMPACT_ATOMS: atom_id res chain seq x y z
N MET A 1 6.36 11.16 9.44
CA MET A 1 6.08 10.83 8.03
C MET A 1 4.81 11.56 7.62
N LEU A 2 4.71 11.87 6.34
CA LEU A 2 3.54 12.44 5.69
C LEU A 2 3.10 11.48 4.57
N HIS A 3 1.81 11.20 4.45
CA HIS A 3 1.30 10.36 3.36
C HIS A 3 0.19 11.11 2.64
N LEU A 4 0.33 11.26 1.32
CA LEU A 4 -0.50 12.13 0.50
C LEU A 4 -1.30 11.32 -0.52
N GLY A 5 -2.59 11.62 -0.61
CA GLY A 5 -3.45 11.29 -1.73
C GLY A 5 -3.20 12.19 -2.94
N GLN A 6 -3.75 11.80 -4.09
CA GLN A 6 -3.55 12.50 -5.36
C GLN A 6 -3.97 13.98 -5.30
N ASP A 7 -5.05 14.26 -4.56
CA ASP A 7 -5.69 15.58 -4.44
C ASP A 7 -5.27 16.35 -3.17
N ASP A 8 -4.29 15.84 -2.41
CA ASP A 8 -3.75 16.52 -1.23
C ASP A 8 -2.72 17.61 -1.64
N LEU A 9 -1.99 18.15 -0.66
CA LEU A 9 -0.94 19.17 -0.88
C LEU A 9 0.04 18.77 -2.01
N PRO A 10 0.45 19.72 -2.88
CA PRO A 10 1.50 19.48 -3.86
C PRO A 10 2.82 19.04 -3.20
N LEU A 11 3.55 18.14 -3.84
CA LEU A 11 4.82 17.62 -3.30
C LEU A 11 5.85 18.73 -2.93
N PRO A 12 6.04 19.80 -3.73
CA PRO A 12 6.96 20.87 -3.34
C PRO A 12 6.59 21.53 -2.00
N VAL A 13 5.29 21.72 -1.76
CA VAL A 13 4.79 22.30 -0.50
C VAL A 13 4.98 21.32 0.65
N ALA A 14 4.75 20.03 0.40
CA ALA A 14 4.96 18.98 1.40
C ALA A 14 6.42 18.93 1.88
N HIS A 15 7.37 19.04 0.96
CA HIS A 15 8.81 19.13 1.26
C HIS A 15 9.19 20.40 2.02
N GLU A 16 8.52 21.52 1.78
CA GLU A 16 8.77 22.77 2.50
C GLU A 16 8.29 22.71 3.96
N ILE A 17 7.08 22.19 4.20
CA ILE A 17 6.47 22.20 5.54
C ILE A 17 6.93 21.02 6.42
N ALA A 18 7.46 19.96 5.81
CA ALA A 18 7.89 18.75 6.50
C ALA A 18 9.21 18.20 5.91
N PRO A 19 10.29 18.99 5.90
CA PRO A 19 11.54 18.67 5.19
C PRO A 19 12.24 17.40 5.70
N ASP A 20 12.01 17.02 6.96
CA ASP A 20 12.62 15.82 7.58
C ASP A 20 11.68 14.60 7.57
N ALA A 21 10.48 14.71 6.99
CA ALA A 21 9.51 13.64 7.00
C ALA A 21 9.67 12.73 5.78
N LEU A 22 9.59 11.41 5.99
CA LEU A 22 9.33 10.50 4.88
C LEU A 22 7.97 10.84 4.24
N ILE A 23 7.95 11.00 2.92
CA ILE A 23 6.76 11.32 2.12
C ILE A 23 6.32 10.07 1.36
N GLY A 24 5.06 9.70 1.56
CA GLY A 24 4.39 8.62 0.82
C GLY A 24 3.32 9.13 -0.13
N ARG A 25 3.09 8.40 -1.23
CA ARG A 25 2.03 8.70 -2.20
C ARG A 25 1.02 7.57 -2.35
N SER A 26 -0.28 7.85 -2.34
CA SER A 26 -1.31 6.87 -2.73
C SER A 26 -1.48 6.83 -4.25
N THR A 27 -1.57 5.63 -4.83
CA THR A 27 -1.78 5.40 -6.27
C THR A 27 -2.97 4.46 -6.50
N HIS A 28 -3.72 4.71 -7.57
CA HIS A 28 -5.02 4.09 -7.86
C HIS A 28 -5.16 3.60 -9.31
N ASP A 29 -4.17 3.85 -10.16
CA ASP A 29 -4.12 3.40 -11.55
C ASP A 29 -2.66 3.32 -12.04
N ALA A 30 -2.44 2.78 -13.25
CA ALA A 30 -1.11 2.59 -13.81
C ALA A 30 -0.37 3.92 -14.08
N GLU A 31 -1.08 4.99 -14.43
CA GLU A 31 -0.47 6.30 -14.67
C GLU A 31 0.03 6.92 -13.35
N GLN A 32 -0.74 6.79 -12.28
CA GLN A 32 -0.34 7.17 -10.93
C GLN A 32 0.86 6.37 -10.44
N VAL A 33 0.90 5.06 -10.70
CA VAL A 33 2.07 4.22 -10.37
C VAL A 33 3.29 4.72 -11.14
N ALA A 34 3.18 4.92 -12.46
CA ALA A 34 4.28 5.43 -13.28
C ALA A 34 4.81 6.78 -12.75
N ARG A 35 3.90 7.72 -12.44
CA ARG A 35 4.28 9.01 -11.83
C ARG A 35 4.97 8.84 -10.49
N ALA A 36 4.44 7.99 -9.61
CA ALA A 36 5.03 7.77 -8.27
C ALA A 36 6.43 7.14 -8.32
N LEU A 37 6.80 6.44 -9.41
CA LEU A 37 8.17 5.95 -9.61
C LEU A 37 9.17 7.09 -9.86
N ASP A 38 8.74 8.15 -10.54
CA ASP A 38 9.59 9.30 -10.89
C ASP A 38 9.48 10.47 -9.89
N GLU A 39 8.36 10.58 -9.16
CA GLU A 39 8.15 11.61 -8.15
C GLU A 39 9.14 11.49 -6.98
N ASP A 40 9.52 12.63 -6.40
CA ASP A 40 10.37 12.69 -5.21
C ASP A 40 9.59 12.34 -3.94
N VAL A 41 9.31 11.05 -3.78
CA VAL A 41 8.63 10.42 -2.64
C VAL A 41 9.41 9.18 -2.20
N ASP A 42 9.46 8.94 -0.89
CA ASP A 42 10.20 7.84 -0.29
C ASP A 42 9.54 6.47 -0.53
N TYR A 43 8.21 6.46 -0.66
CA TYR A 43 7.44 5.26 -0.93
C TYR A 43 6.08 5.57 -1.56
N PHE A 44 5.41 4.54 -2.06
CA PHE A 44 4.02 4.67 -2.52
C PHE A 44 3.15 3.48 -2.14
N CYS A 45 1.84 3.69 -2.11
CA CYS A 45 0.84 2.67 -1.80
C CYS A 45 -0.02 2.40 -3.03
N VAL A 46 -0.30 1.13 -3.31
CA VAL A 46 -1.07 0.67 -4.46
C VAL A 46 -2.37 0.05 -3.98
N GLY A 47 -3.50 0.62 -4.41
CA GLY A 47 -4.81 0.06 -4.09
C GLY A 47 -5.97 1.05 -4.29
N PRO A 48 -7.14 0.78 -3.68
CA PRO A 48 -7.38 -0.35 -2.79
C PRO A 48 -7.45 -1.70 -3.55
N CYS A 49 -6.93 -2.77 -2.96
CA CYS A 49 -7.04 -4.13 -3.52
C CYS A 49 -8.49 -4.63 -3.56
N TRP A 50 -9.31 -4.24 -2.58
CA TRP A 50 -10.75 -4.48 -2.55
C TRP A 50 -11.49 -3.22 -2.11
N PRO A 51 -12.77 -3.03 -2.50
CA PRO A 51 -13.60 -1.96 -1.96
C PRO A 51 -13.58 -2.00 -0.43
N THR A 52 -13.45 -0.85 0.22
CA THR A 52 -13.42 -0.77 1.69
C THR A 52 -14.46 0.24 2.18
N PRO A 53 -15.11 -0.02 3.33
CA PRO A 53 -15.99 0.96 3.95
C PRO A 53 -15.24 2.18 4.51
N THR A 54 -13.92 2.10 4.67
CA THR A 54 -13.07 3.19 5.21
C THR A 54 -12.98 4.39 4.26
N LYS A 55 -13.14 4.19 2.94
CA LYS A 55 -13.20 5.25 1.91
C LYS A 55 -14.29 4.90 0.89
N PRO A 56 -15.56 5.20 1.17
CA PRO A 56 -16.68 4.81 0.31
C PRO A 56 -16.63 5.53 -1.05
N GLY A 57 -17.10 4.85 -2.10
CA GLY A 57 -17.30 5.42 -3.44
C GLY A 57 -16.07 5.41 -4.37
N ARG A 58 -14.89 4.96 -3.92
CA ARG A 58 -13.72 4.81 -4.80
C ARG A 58 -13.70 3.42 -5.42
N PRO A 59 -13.73 3.28 -6.76
CA PRO A 59 -13.56 1.97 -7.41
C PRO A 59 -12.20 1.37 -7.00
N ALA A 60 -12.19 0.07 -6.72
CA ALA A 60 -10.98 -0.65 -6.39
C ALA A 60 -10.30 -1.09 -7.69
N PRO A 61 -9.07 -0.65 -7.99
CA PRO A 61 -8.33 -1.13 -9.15
C PRO A 61 -7.97 -2.63 -9.05
N GLY A 62 -8.10 -3.22 -7.85
CA GLY A 62 -7.95 -4.65 -7.66
C GLY A 62 -6.51 -5.12 -7.65
N LEU A 63 -6.34 -6.45 -7.67
CA LEU A 63 -5.02 -7.07 -7.72
C LEU A 63 -4.31 -6.90 -9.07
N ASP A 64 -5.01 -6.50 -10.12
CA ASP A 64 -4.38 -6.24 -11.43
C ASP A 64 -3.41 -5.07 -11.38
N LEU A 65 -3.72 -4.02 -10.62
CA LEU A 65 -2.79 -2.92 -10.40
C LEU A 65 -1.59 -3.35 -9.53
N VAL A 66 -1.79 -4.27 -8.60
CA VAL A 66 -0.71 -4.86 -7.79
C VAL A 66 0.23 -5.66 -8.69
N ARG A 67 -0.32 -6.53 -9.55
CA ARG A 67 0.46 -7.30 -10.54
C ARG A 67 1.21 -6.41 -11.52
N HIS A 68 0.54 -5.36 -12.01
CA HIS A 68 1.16 -4.36 -12.87
C HIS A 68 2.33 -3.68 -12.16
N THR A 69 2.15 -3.23 -10.92
CA THR A 69 3.23 -2.59 -10.17
C THR A 69 4.39 -3.54 -9.93
N ALA A 70 4.11 -4.79 -9.55
CA ALA A 70 5.12 -5.80 -9.32
C ALA A 70 5.94 -6.11 -10.59
N SER A 71 5.30 -6.15 -11.77
CA SER A 71 5.97 -6.43 -13.04
C SER A 71 6.93 -5.32 -13.49
N LEU A 72 6.77 -4.10 -12.98
CA LEU A 72 7.72 -2.99 -13.20
C LEU A 72 9.00 -3.14 -12.37
N ALA A 73 9.05 -4.09 -11.42
CA ALA A 73 10.18 -4.35 -10.53
C ALA A 73 10.78 -3.08 -9.89
N PRO A 74 9.96 -2.22 -9.24
CA PRO A 74 10.42 -0.94 -8.73
C PRO A 74 11.43 -1.10 -7.61
N THR A 75 12.48 -0.29 -7.65
CA THR A 75 13.46 -0.17 -6.56
C THR A 75 12.91 0.68 -5.41
N LYS A 76 12.05 1.65 -5.71
CA LYS A 76 11.34 2.47 -4.71
C LYS A 76 10.38 1.59 -3.89
N PRO A 77 10.42 1.67 -2.55
CA PRO A 77 9.51 0.89 -1.70
C PRO A 77 8.04 1.16 -2.03
N TRP A 78 7.26 0.08 -2.11
CA TRP A 78 5.82 0.18 -2.30
C TRP A 78 5.05 -0.86 -1.49
N PHE A 79 3.77 -0.57 -1.25
CA PHE A 79 2.90 -1.36 -0.39
C PHE A 79 1.54 -1.59 -1.04
N ALA A 80 1.05 -2.83 -1.05
CA ALA A 80 -0.35 -3.10 -1.37
C ALA A 80 -1.25 -2.67 -0.20
N ILE A 81 -2.40 -2.07 -0.49
CA ILE A 81 -3.33 -1.59 0.55
C ILE A 81 -4.78 -1.82 0.15
N GLY A 82 -5.66 -1.95 1.15
CA GLY A 82 -7.10 -1.80 0.99
C GLY A 82 -7.84 -3.14 1.01
N GLY A 83 -8.46 -3.45 2.15
CA GLY A 83 -9.23 -4.68 2.33
C GLY A 83 -8.38 -5.94 2.50
N ILE A 84 -7.11 -5.78 2.86
CA ILE A 84 -6.17 -6.87 3.15
C ILE A 84 -6.37 -7.35 4.60
N ASP A 85 -6.43 -8.66 4.78
CA ASP A 85 -6.48 -9.40 6.04
C ASP A 85 -5.71 -10.73 5.90
N ALA A 86 -5.75 -11.59 6.91
CA ALA A 86 -5.01 -12.85 6.90
C ALA A 86 -5.52 -13.84 5.84
N GLU A 87 -6.82 -13.80 5.50
CA GLU A 87 -7.43 -14.71 4.52
C GLU A 87 -7.05 -14.31 3.09
N ARG A 88 -6.97 -13.01 2.83
CA ARG A 88 -6.66 -12.44 1.50
C ARG A 88 -5.17 -12.21 1.25
N LEU A 89 -4.34 -12.24 2.28
CA LEU A 89 -2.90 -12.02 2.15
C LEU A 89 -2.23 -12.94 1.10
N PRO A 90 -2.56 -14.24 0.99
CA PRO A 90 -1.99 -15.08 -0.06
C PRO A 90 -2.20 -14.53 -1.47
N GLU A 91 -3.40 -14.02 -1.79
CA GLU A 91 -3.69 -13.44 -3.12
C GLU A 91 -2.86 -12.18 -3.42
N VAL A 92 -2.57 -11.38 -2.38
CA VAL A 92 -1.73 -10.18 -2.48
C VAL A 92 -0.26 -10.56 -2.72
N LEU A 93 0.21 -11.60 -2.05
CA LEU A 93 1.55 -12.16 -2.23
C LEU A 93 1.72 -12.76 -3.63
N ASP A 94 0.73 -13.54 -4.10
CA ASP A 94 0.69 -14.12 -5.44
C ASP A 94 0.64 -13.04 -6.53
N ALA A 95 0.06 -11.87 -6.23
CA ALA A 95 0.09 -10.71 -7.11
C ALA A 95 1.47 -10.00 -7.15
N GLY A 96 2.43 -10.45 -6.33
CA GLY A 96 3.82 -9.96 -6.32
C GLY A 96 4.13 -8.88 -5.29
N ALA A 97 3.18 -8.49 -4.45
CA ALA A 97 3.46 -7.56 -3.36
C ALA A 97 4.18 -8.25 -2.21
N THR A 98 5.21 -7.62 -1.68
CA THR A 98 5.99 -8.12 -0.52
C THR A 98 5.79 -7.30 0.75
N ARG A 99 5.05 -6.18 0.64
CA ARG A 99 4.71 -5.29 1.75
C ARG A 99 3.24 -4.93 1.65
N ILE A 100 2.57 -4.88 2.80
CA ILE A 100 1.14 -4.60 2.89
C ILE A 100 0.86 -3.49 3.91
N VAL A 101 -0.27 -2.83 3.74
CA VAL A 101 -0.88 -1.97 4.76
C VAL A 101 -2.25 -2.51 5.11
N VAL A 102 -2.50 -2.66 6.41
CA VAL A 102 -3.78 -3.08 6.97
C VAL A 102 -4.26 -2.06 8.00
N VAL A 103 -5.58 -1.92 8.14
CA VAL A 103 -6.20 -1.12 9.21
C VAL A 103 -7.11 -2.04 10.01
N ARG A 104 -8.28 -2.37 9.45
CA ARG A 104 -9.33 -3.14 10.14
C ARG A 104 -8.90 -4.54 10.57
N ALA A 105 -8.05 -5.22 9.79
CA ALA A 105 -7.51 -6.52 10.17
C ALA A 105 -6.74 -6.51 11.51
N ILE A 106 -6.30 -5.32 11.98
CA ILE A 106 -5.69 -5.14 13.29
C ILE A 106 -6.66 -4.40 14.23
N THR A 107 -7.22 -3.26 13.79
CA THR A 107 -7.99 -2.38 14.68
C THR A 107 -9.36 -2.93 15.08
N GLU A 108 -9.89 -3.91 14.32
CA GLU A 108 -11.18 -4.58 14.60
C GLU A 108 -11.00 -6.03 15.04
N ALA A 109 -9.76 -6.49 15.24
CA ALA A 109 -9.49 -7.84 15.72
C ALA A 109 -9.78 -7.97 17.22
N GLU A 110 -10.28 -9.13 17.64
CA GLU A 110 -10.45 -9.48 19.06
C GLU A 110 -9.11 -9.45 19.81
N ASP A 111 -8.04 -9.92 19.15
CA ASP A 111 -6.66 -9.81 19.62
C ASP A 111 -5.78 -9.15 18.52
N PRO A 112 -5.56 -7.83 18.59
CA PRO A 112 -4.73 -7.10 17.62
C PRO A 112 -3.28 -7.57 17.58
N GLN A 113 -2.73 -8.03 18.71
CA GLN A 113 -1.35 -8.53 18.76
C GLN A 113 -1.24 -9.86 18.02
N ALA A 114 -2.17 -10.79 18.27
CA ALA A 114 -2.22 -12.06 17.54
C ALA A 114 -2.43 -11.84 16.04
N ALA A 115 -3.33 -10.94 15.64
CA ALA A 115 -3.56 -10.60 14.24
C ALA A 115 -2.29 -10.06 13.55
N ALA A 116 -1.58 -9.13 14.20
CA ALA A 116 -0.32 -8.61 13.69
C ALA A 116 0.78 -9.68 13.58
N LEU A 117 0.88 -10.59 14.56
CA LEU A 117 1.84 -11.70 14.54
C LEU A 117 1.56 -12.68 13.40
N THR A 118 0.29 -13.01 13.16
CA THR A 118 -0.14 -13.87 12.05
C THR A 118 0.25 -13.28 10.69
N LEU A 119 -0.10 -12.01 10.44
CA LEU A 119 0.26 -11.32 9.19
C LEU A 119 1.79 -11.24 9.01
N LYS A 120 2.53 -10.93 10.07
CA LYS A 120 3.99 -10.86 10.05
C LYS A 120 4.63 -12.22 9.74
N ALA A 121 4.10 -13.30 10.30
CA ALA A 121 4.60 -14.65 10.04
C ALA A 121 4.39 -15.06 8.58
N ALA A 122 3.21 -14.79 8.03
CA ALA A 122 2.89 -15.06 6.62
C ALA A 122 3.81 -14.29 5.65
N LEU A 123 4.01 -12.98 5.88
CA LEU A 123 4.95 -12.17 5.07
C LEU A 123 6.38 -12.70 5.13
N LYS A 124 6.85 -13.11 6.32
CA LYS A 124 8.21 -13.67 6.49
C LYS A 124 8.38 -15.01 5.79
N ALA A 125 7.35 -15.85 5.78
CA ALA A 125 7.40 -17.12 5.08
C ALA A 125 7.51 -16.91 3.57
N ALA A 126 6.72 -16.00 3.00
CA ALA A 126 6.73 -15.68 1.57
C ALA A 126 8.05 -15.08 1.10
N LEU A 127 8.70 -14.23 1.90
CA LEU A 127 9.99 -13.61 1.58
C LEU A 127 11.19 -14.58 1.63
N ARG A 128 11.00 -15.80 2.13
CA ARG A 128 12.05 -16.83 2.23
C ARG A 128 11.92 -17.91 1.16
N ALA A 129 10.81 -17.94 0.43
CA ALA A 129 10.56 -18.86 -0.68
C ALA A 129 11.21 -18.34 -1.96
#